data_AF-A0A1H3DX89-F1
#
_entry.id   AF-A0A1H3DX89-F1
#
_cell.length_a   1.000
_cell.length_b   1.000
_cell.length_c   1.000
_cell.angle_alpha   90.00
_cell.angle_beta   90.00
_cell.angle_gamma   90.00
#
_symmetry.space_group_name_H-M   'P 1'
#
loop_
_entity.id
_entity.type
_entity.pdbx_description
1 polymer ?
#
loop_
_entity_poly.entity_id
_entity_poly.type
_entity_poly.pdbx_seq_one_letter_code
_entity_poly.pdbx_strand_id
1 'polypeptide(L)'
;MREPNPENLQKAIQMEETTLSNLTTASAQELLRMKLMQEVIRSVYPFSINENTATYKEVLRGLSVFGDRRVDIILKYCTSEQIVKLAAITAIEITKMILDLPREKIYQAKWGENQNKVLEAVQQYFPWFEEVEEKLQLEVLATELSGKVKNSLERVLRIGAASIMNEKVAFNLRSQVDKRFEDLRAEIEASICEEEVKAHLIGKELPETKALALEHISKKFAEEPIRLLYYRSGTRAAVKLAWNKDVYSIHKGRGKEVRLNRGEDRNPYGLIVSLNYIEEFLYFNEVRDDDVWVEEDSLESIYQFNSNISVNLTPAFVKEWYNYDAPVLQRISPNRGKRGETAFGMKLFHFTTNLVESSLSTDYISEDITHAEAFSLMKGYEHTRISKEIRNTLKAREIEEAGKTEEIKHWVEAYDARVQSVIDENSKSILNALSAAFHERVEWTPGTDGEMTLLLDDNFGLDCGYLNIQVNDSEYTEKRSILRNTSSNVGPWMDVRMPVVSQSTTIMMKQFEIAKEIVKSKLGIELFGHTVLD
;
A
#
# COMPACT_ATOMS: atom_id res chain seq x y z
N MET A 1 -34.08 0.40 8.75
CA MET A 1 -33.72 0.09 10.15
C MET A 1 -34.98 0.26 10.99
N ARG A 2 -35.36 -0.71 11.85
CA ARG A 2 -36.35 -0.41 12.89
C ARG A 2 -35.60 0.37 13.97
N GLU A 3 -36.04 1.58 14.28
CA GLU A 3 -35.44 2.39 15.35
C GLU A 3 -35.58 1.65 16.68
N PRO A 4 -34.51 1.55 17.50
CA PRO A 4 -34.66 1.09 18.88
C PRO A 4 -35.60 2.05 19.62
N ASN A 5 -36.65 1.53 20.26
CA ASN A 5 -37.60 2.33 21.02
C ASN A 5 -37.05 2.57 22.44
N PRO A 6 -36.64 3.81 22.79
CA PRO A 6 -36.06 4.11 24.10
C PRO A 6 -37.00 3.78 25.27
N GLU A 7 -38.32 3.88 25.06
CA GLU A 7 -39.33 3.53 26.07
C GLU A 7 -39.35 2.02 26.39
N ASN A 8 -39.01 1.16 25.44
CA ASN A 8 -38.93 -0.28 25.66
C ASN A 8 -37.67 -0.64 26.47
N LEU A 9 -36.54 0.01 26.18
CA LEU A 9 -35.27 -0.15 26.91
C LEU A 9 -35.38 0.34 28.37
N GLN A 10 -36.06 1.47 28.58
CA GLN A 10 -36.26 2.05 29.92
C GLN A 10 -37.21 1.20 30.77
N LYS A 11 -38.25 0.61 30.17
CA LYS A 11 -39.12 -0.40 30.82
C LYS A 11 -38.37 -1.68 31.16
N ALA A 12 -37.44 -2.12 30.30
CA ALA A 12 -36.60 -3.30 30.53
C ALA A 12 -35.69 -3.12 31.76
N ILE A 13 -35.04 -1.95 31.90
CA ILE A 13 -34.20 -1.60 33.06
C ILE A 13 -35.04 -1.51 34.35
N GLN A 14 -36.19 -0.83 34.33
CA GLN A 14 -37.07 -0.72 35.51
C GLN A 14 -37.64 -2.08 35.96
N MET A 15 -37.84 -3.01 35.02
CA MET A 15 -38.21 -4.38 35.32
C MET A 15 -37.11 -5.10 36.10
N GLU A 16 -35.83 -4.83 35.87
CA GLU A 16 -34.74 -5.50 36.57
C GLU A 16 -34.57 -4.99 38.01
N GLU A 17 -34.58 -3.67 38.23
CA GLU A 17 -34.40 -3.06 39.56
C GLU A 17 -35.56 -3.37 40.53
N THR A 18 -36.79 -3.55 40.01
CA THR A 18 -38.01 -3.73 40.82
C THR A 18 -38.48 -5.18 40.93
N THR A 19 -38.13 -6.05 39.97
CA THR A 19 -38.71 -7.41 39.87
C THR A 19 -37.75 -8.51 40.34
N LEU A 20 -36.42 -8.31 40.27
CA LEU A 20 -35.46 -9.33 40.73
C LEU A 20 -35.47 -9.55 42.24
N SER A 21 -35.78 -8.51 43.01
CA SER A 21 -35.95 -8.57 44.47
C SER A 21 -37.18 -9.39 44.91
N ASN A 22 -38.13 -9.65 43.99
CA ASN A 22 -39.41 -10.29 44.27
C ASN A 22 -39.55 -11.72 43.70
N LEU A 23 -38.57 -12.22 42.94
CA LEU A 23 -38.56 -13.57 42.37
C LEU A 23 -37.85 -14.56 43.32
N THR A 24 -38.54 -15.63 43.73
CA THR A 24 -38.09 -16.56 44.78
C THR A 24 -37.33 -17.79 44.27
N THR A 25 -37.20 -18.00 42.96
CA THR A 25 -36.52 -19.17 42.39
C THR A 25 -35.43 -18.77 41.37
N ALA A 26 -34.29 -19.45 41.44
CA ALA A 26 -33.13 -19.18 40.58
C ALA A 26 -33.46 -19.28 39.08
N SER A 27 -34.29 -20.26 38.68
CA SER A 27 -34.69 -20.43 37.28
C SER A 27 -35.53 -19.28 36.72
N ALA A 28 -36.38 -18.65 37.54
CA ALA A 28 -37.20 -17.53 37.12
C ALA A 28 -36.38 -16.24 36.96
N GLN A 29 -35.38 -16.05 37.83
CA GLN A 29 -34.41 -14.95 37.72
C GLN A 29 -33.52 -15.11 36.48
N GLU A 30 -33.11 -16.34 36.16
CA GLU A 30 -32.28 -16.67 35.00
C GLU A 30 -33.03 -16.46 33.67
N LEU A 31 -34.30 -16.86 33.61
CA LEU A 31 -35.17 -16.62 32.45
C LEU A 31 -35.42 -15.12 32.21
N LEU A 32 -35.60 -14.34 33.28
CA LEU A 32 -35.79 -12.89 33.19
C LEU A 32 -34.54 -12.19 32.67
N ARG A 33 -33.36 -12.53 33.21
CA ARG A 33 -32.07 -11.99 32.75
C ARG A 33 -31.83 -12.32 31.28
N MET A 34 -32.14 -13.53 30.83
CA MET A 34 -31.97 -13.92 29.43
C MET A 34 -32.88 -13.13 28.48
N LYS A 35 -34.13 -12.85 28.87
CA LYS A 35 -35.04 -11.98 28.11
C LYS A 35 -34.56 -10.53 28.03
N LEU A 36 -34.01 -10.00 29.11
CA LEU A 36 -33.43 -8.66 29.14
C LEU A 36 -32.23 -8.56 28.16
N MET A 37 -31.32 -9.54 28.20
CA MET A 37 -30.18 -9.61 27.28
C MET A 37 -30.62 -9.66 25.81
N GLN A 38 -31.66 -10.44 25.49
CA GLN A 38 -32.22 -10.55 24.14
C GLN A 38 -32.80 -9.22 23.63
N GLU A 39 -33.51 -8.48 24.48
CA GLU A 39 -34.10 -7.18 24.12
C GLU A 39 -33.01 -6.11 23.88
N VAL A 40 -31.91 -6.17 24.63
CA VAL A 40 -30.74 -5.30 24.41
C VAL A 40 -30.05 -5.65 23.10
N ILE A 41 -29.79 -6.94 22.82
CA ILE A 41 -29.22 -7.38 21.53
C ILE A 41 -30.10 -6.92 20.37
N ARG A 42 -31.44 -7.03 20.48
CA ARG A 42 -32.38 -6.55 19.46
C ARG A 42 -32.29 -5.05 19.22
N SER A 43 -32.04 -4.28 20.26
CA SER A 43 -31.92 -2.82 20.18
C SER A 43 -30.62 -2.35 19.53
N VAL A 44 -29.58 -3.20 19.56
CA VAL A 44 -28.24 -2.87 19.09
C VAL A 44 -27.91 -3.55 17.75
N TYR A 45 -28.39 -4.78 17.55
CA TYR A 45 -28.15 -5.62 16.37
C TYR A 45 -29.43 -6.37 15.93
N PRO A 46 -30.38 -5.69 15.27
CA PRO A 46 -31.71 -6.22 14.96
C PRO A 46 -31.77 -7.42 13.99
N PHE A 47 -30.63 -7.96 13.53
CA PHE A 47 -30.57 -8.98 12.48
C PHE A 47 -29.69 -10.21 12.79
N SER A 48 -29.17 -10.37 14.01
CA SER A 48 -28.02 -11.28 14.23
C SER A 48 -28.29 -12.60 14.97
N ILE A 49 -29.38 -12.77 15.73
CA ILE A 49 -29.57 -13.95 16.60
C ILE A 49 -31.03 -14.44 16.61
N ASN A 50 -31.23 -15.77 16.56
CA ASN A 50 -32.55 -16.41 16.70
C ASN A 50 -32.94 -16.50 18.19
N GLU A 51 -33.97 -15.75 18.57
CA GLU A 51 -34.36 -15.41 19.96
C GLU A 51 -34.76 -16.61 20.83
N ASN A 52 -35.17 -17.73 20.22
CA ASN A 52 -35.67 -18.90 20.97
C ASN A 52 -34.62 -19.98 21.23
N THR A 53 -33.39 -19.84 20.71
CA THR A 53 -32.35 -20.89 20.77
C THR A 53 -30.94 -20.37 21.04
N ALA A 54 -30.77 -19.08 21.33
CA ALA A 54 -29.46 -18.47 21.49
C ALA A 54 -28.70 -19.03 22.71
N THR A 55 -27.50 -19.54 22.48
CA THR A 55 -26.56 -19.96 23.51
C THR A 55 -25.89 -18.76 24.18
N TYR A 56 -25.38 -18.91 25.41
CA TYR A 56 -24.60 -17.85 26.07
C TYR A 56 -23.40 -17.36 25.24
N LYS A 57 -22.81 -18.25 24.43
CA LYS A 57 -21.75 -17.91 23.49
C LYS A 57 -22.22 -16.91 22.43
N GLU A 58 -23.37 -17.17 21.83
CA GLU A 58 -23.96 -16.29 20.82
C GLU A 58 -24.39 -14.96 21.44
N VAL A 59 -24.93 -14.98 22.66
CA VAL A 59 -25.30 -13.77 23.41
C VAL A 59 -24.07 -12.90 23.69
N LEU A 60 -23.00 -13.45 24.29
CA LEU A 60 -21.79 -12.69 24.59
C LEU A 60 -21.07 -12.14 23.34
N ARG A 61 -21.08 -12.91 22.23
CA ARG A 61 -20.55 -12.42 20.94
C ARG A 61 -21.45 -11.34 20.33
N GLY A 62 -22.77 -11.51 20.41
CA GLY A 62 -23.76 -10.54 19.92
C GLY A 62 -23.68 -9.18 20.63
N LEU A 63 -23.33 -9.18 21.92
CA LEU A 63 -23.07 -7.94 22.67
C LEU A 63 -21.85 -7.18 22.12
N SER A 64 -20.94 -7.83 21.37
CA SER A 64 -19.79 -7.20 20.69
C SER A 64 -18.84 -6.40 21.60
N VAL A 65 -18.91 -6.57 22.93
CA VAL A 65 -18.05 -5.89 23.90
C VAL A 65 -16.74 -6.62 24.16
N PHE A 66 -16.76 -7.95 24.15
CA PHE A 66 -15.62 -8.74 24.61
C PHE A 66 -14.68 -9.19 23.49
N GLY A 67 -15.16 -9.25 22.24
CA GLY A 67 -14.44 -9.88 21.13
C GLY A 67 -14.35 -11.41 21.27
N ASP A 68 -14.09 -12.12 20.17
CA ASP A 68 -14.26 -13.58 20.13
C ASP A 68 -13.35 -14.35 21.11
N ARG A 69 -12.06 -13.97 21.20
CA ARG A 69 -11.08 -14.65 22.05
C ARG A 69 -11.43 -14.56 23.53
N ARG A 70 -11.81 -13.36 24.00
CA ARG A 70 -12.21 -13.15 25.40
C ARG A 70 -13.49 -13.91 25.73
N VAL A 71 -14.46 -13.97 24.81
CA VAL A 71 -15.67 -14.79 25.01
C VAL A 71 -15.31 -16.26 25.18
N ASP A 72 -14.39 -16.80 24.37
CA ASP A 72 -13.99 -18.20 24.50
C ASP A 72 -13.31 -18.49 25.85
N ILE A 73 -12.52 -17.55 26.38
CA ILE A 73 -11.91 -17.65 27.73
C ILE A 73 -12.97 -17.57 28.84
N ILE A 74 -13.88 -16.61 28.76
CA ILE A 74 -15.00 -16.48 29.71
C ILE A 74 -15.79 -17.80 29.76
N LEU A 75 -16.11 -18.38 28.62
CA LEU A 75 -16.87 -19.64 28.56
C LEU A 75 -16.09 -20.84 29.10
N LYS A 76 -14.77 -20.82 29.01
CA LYS A 76 -13.88 -21.91 29.43
C LYS A 76 -13.61 -21.88 30.95
N TYR A 77 -13.51 -20.69 31.54
CA TYR A 77 -13.04 -20.52 32.93
C TYR A 77 -14.10 -19.99 33.90
N CYS A 78 -15.22 -19.43 33.42
CA CYS A 78 -16.29 -18.95 34.28
C CYS A 78 -17.41 -19.98 34.42
N THR A 79 -18.05 -19.98 35.58
CA THR A 79 -19.28 -20.76 35.82
C THR A 79 -20.46 -20.19 35.02
N SER A 80 -21.47 -21.02 34.75
CA SER A 80 -22.70 -20.58 34.07
C SER A 80 -23.37 -19.39 34.78
N GLU A 81 -23.34 -19.36 36.12
CA GLU A 81 -23.89 -18.25 36.90
C GLU A 81 -23.11 -16.93 36.68
N GLN A 82 -21.78 -17.00 36.64
CA GLN A 82 -20.93 -15.84 36.34
C GLN A 82 -21.17 -15.32 34.92
N ILE A 83 -21.31 -16.22 33.95
CA ILE A 83 -21.60 -15.88 32.55
C ILE A 83 -22.95 -15.17 32.42
N VAL A 84 -23.99 -15.68 33.09
CA VAL A 84 -25.33 -15.06 33.11
C VAL A 84 -25.29 -13.66 33.72
N LYS A 85 -24.60 -13.51 34.86
CA LYS A 85 -24.47 -12.19 35.52
C LYS A 85 -23.66 -11.23 34.64
N LEU A 86 -22.57 -11.68 34.05
CA LEU A 86 -21.73 -10.88 33.15
C LEU A 86 -22.55 -10.36 31.96
N ALA A 87 -23.27 -11.24 31.28
CA ALA A 87 -24.07 -10.87 30.13
C ALA A 87 -25.21 -9.89 30.50
N ALA A 88 -25.86 -10.08 31.66
CA ALA A 88 -26.87 -9.16 32.17
C ALA A 88 -26.30 -7.76 32.43
N ILE A 89 -25.24 -7.65 33.23
CA ILE A 89 -24.61 -6.36 33.56
C ILE A 89 -24.07 -5.66 32.31
N THR A 90 -23.47 -6.41 31.38
CA THR A 90 -23.01 -5.85 30.10
C THR A 90 -24.17 -5.28 29.29
N ALA A 91 -25.30 -5.98 29.24
CA ALA A 91 -26.49 -5.50 28.55
C ALA A 91 -27.06 -4.21 29.18
N ILE A 92 -27.04 -4.11 30.52
CA ILE A 92 -27.44 -2.90 31.24
C ILE A 92 -26.51 -1.72 30.89
N GLU A 93 -25.20 -1.91 30.95
CA GLU A 93 -24.23 -0.84 30.70
C GLU A 93 -24.27 -0.37 29.23
N ILE A 94 -24.44 -1.29 28.27
CA ILE A 94 -24.71 -0.93 26.86
C ILE A 94 -25.98 -0.08 26.76
N THR A 95 -27.03 -0.46 27.48
CA THR A 95 -28.31 0.26 27.42
C THR A 95 -28.19 1.68 28.01
N LYS A 96 -27.54 1.84 29.16
CA LYS A 96 -27.26 3.15 29.76
C LYS A 96 -26.51 4.05 28.77
N MET A 97 -25.44 3.52 28.18
CA MET A 97 -24.66 4.23 27.17
C MET A 97 -25.51 4.64 25.95
N ILE A 98 -26.39 3.78 25.46
CA ILE A 98 -27.28 4.10 24.32
C ILE A 98 -28.29 5.20 24.69
N LEU A 99 -28.82 5.17 25.91
CA LEU A 99 -29.76 6.19 26.39
C LEU A 99 -29.10 7.57 26.54
N ASP A 100 -27.79 7.62 26.79
CA ASP A 100 -27.02 8.86 26.90
C ASP A 100 -26.61 9.45 25.53
N LEU A 101 -26.77 8.69 24.43
CA LEU A 101 -26.46 9.18 23.09
C LEU A 101 -27.64 9.95 22.49
N PRO A 102 -27.38 11.07 21.78
CA PRO A 102 -28.41 11.73 20.98
C PRO A 102 -29.03 10.73 20.00
N ARG A 103 -30.36 10.77 19.84
CA ARG A 103 -31.14 9.80 19.03
C ARG A 103 -30.59 9.63 17.60
N GLU A 104 -30.07 10.71 17.03
CA GLU A 104 -29.46 10.78 15.70
C GLU A 104 -28.05 10.16 15.62
N LYS A 105 -27.45 9.76 16.74
CA LYS A 105 -26.11 9.18 16.83
C LYS A 105 -26.10 7.74 17.36
N ILE A 106 -27.26 7.16 17.67
CA ILE A 106 -27.37 5.76 18.15
C ILE A 106 -26.77 4.78 17.13
N TYR A 107 -26.97 4.99 15.82
CA TYR A 107 -26.36 4.17 14.77
C TYR A 107 -24.84 4.40 14.61
N GLN A 108 -24.31 5.49 15.18
CA GLN A 108 -22.88 5.83 15.23
C GLN A 108 -22.19 5.29 16.50
N ALA A 109 -22.91 4.56 17.36
CA ALA A 109 -22.33 3.77 18.44
C ALA A 109 -21.48 2.61 17.86
N LYS A 110 -20.44 2.94 17.11
CA LYS A 110 -19.42 2.01 16.65
C LYS A 110 -18.57 1.64 17.88
N TRP A 111 -18.31 0.35 18.02
CA TRP A 111 -17.62 -0.32 19.13
C TRP A 111 -16.13 0.02 19.25
N GLY A 112 -15.73 1.28 19.07
CA GLY A 112 -14.39 1.74 19.39
C GLY A 112 -14.33 2.20 20.85
N GLU A 113 -14.22 3.52 21.07
CA GLU A 113 -14.12 4.14 22.41
C GLU A 113 -15.26 3.76 23.37
N ASN A 114 -16.45 3.51 22.83
CA ASN A 114 -17.62 3.11 23.61
C ASN A 114 -17.52 1.67 24.13
N GLN A 115 -16.81 0.78 23.43
CA GLN A 115 -16.56 -0.59 23.87
C GLN A 115 -15.70 -0.60 25.13
N ASN A 116 -14.66 0.24 25.18
CA ASN A 116 -13.77 0.34 26.34
C ASN A 116 -14.50 0.88 27.58
N LYS A 117 -15.38 1.88 27.42
CA LYS A 117 -16.19 2.40 28.54
C LYS A 117 -17.10 1.35 29.15
N VAL A 118 -17.75 0.54 28.31
CA VAL A 118 -18.59 -0.56 28.78
C VAL A 118 -17.72 -1.63 29.45
N LEU A 119 -16.55 -1.95 28.89
CA LEU A 119 -15.64 -2.93 29.47
C LEU A 119 -15.12 -2.49 30.85
N GLU A 120 -14.72 -1.22 31.00
CA GLU A 120 -14.30 -0.62 32.27
C GLU A 120 -15.43 -0.65 33.31
N ALA A 121 -16.66 -0.31 32.90
CA ALA A 121 -17.82 -0.39 33.79
C ALA A 121 -18.08 -1.83 34.23
N VAL A 122 -18.07 -2.79 33.29
CA VAL A 122 -18.24 -4.22 33.58
C VAL A 122 -17.17 -4.73 34.54
N GLN A 123 -15.89 -4.35 34.35
CA GLN A 123 -14.78 -4.76 35.22
C GLN A 123 -15.00 -4.34 36.68
N GLN A 124 -15.61 -3.17 36.95
CA GLN A 124 -15.91 -2.72 38.31
C GLN A 124 -16.91 -3.65 39.04
N TYR A 125 -17.80 -4.33 38.32
CA TYR A 125 -18.78 -5.25 38.90
C TYR A 125 -18.22 -6.66 39.13
N PHE A 126 -17.11 -7.02 38.47
CA PHE A 126 -16.59 -8.38 38.45
C PHE A 126 -15.10 -8.40 38.81
N PRO A 127 -14.74 -8.47 40.10
CA PRO A 127 -13.33 -8.58 40.52
C PRO A 127 -12.59 -9.79 39.91
N TRP A 128 -13.30 -10.90 39.66
CA TRP A 128 -12.73 -12.09 38.99
C TRP A 128 -12.44 -11.88 37.49
N PHE A 129 -12.88 -10.76 36.91
CA PHE A 129 -12.63 -10.45 35.51
C PHE A 129 -11.15 -10.15 35.23
N GLU A 130 -10.40 -9.73 36.26
CA GLU A 130 -8.94 -9.58 36.19
C GLU A 130 -8.26 -10.92 35.84
N GLU A 131 -8.69 -12.02 36.45
CA GLU A 131 -8.19 -13.37 36.13
C GLU A 131 -8.51 -13.78 34.68
N VAL A 132 -9.63 -13.33 34.12
CA VAL A 132 -9.99 -13.56 32.71
C VAL A 132 -9.06 -12.77 31.78
N GLU A 133 -8.73 -11.53 32.12
CA GLU A 133 -7.76 -10.72 31.35
C GLU A 133 -6.35 -11.29 31.44
N GLU A 134 -5.91 -11.76 32.62
CA GLU A 134 -4.63 -12.46 32.78
C GLU A 134 -4.57 -13.71 31.89
N LYS A 135 -5.62 -14.54 31.88
CA LYS A 135 -5.71 -15.72 31.01
C LYS A 135 -5.72 -15.35 29.54
N LEU A 136 -6.37 -14.25 29.16
CA LEU A 136 -6.35 -13.73 27.79
C LEU A 136 -4.95 -13.31 27.36
N GLN A 137 -4.22 -12.59 28.23
CA GLN A 137 -2.84 -12.21 27.95
C GLN A 137 -1.95 -13.44 27.77
N LEU A 138 -2.12 -14.48 28.58
CA LEU A 138 -1.38 -15.73 28.46
C LEU A 138 -1.70 -16.49 27.16
N GLU A 139 -2.97 -16.58 26.74
CA GLU A 139 -3.35 -17.22 25.46
C GLU A 139 -2.88 -16.41 24.23
N VAL A 140 -2.93 -15.08 24.31
CA VAL A 140 -2.39 -14.20 23.27
C VAL A 140 -0.88 -14.40 23.14
N LEU A 141 -0.15 -14.38 24.26
CA LEU A 141 1.30 -14.62 24.27
C LEU A 141 1.64 -16.00 23.71
N ALA A 142 0.90 -17.05 24.10
CA ALA A 142 1.07 -18.40 23.56
C ALA A 142 0.87 -18.44 22.03
N THR A 143 -0.15 -17.75 21.53
CA THR A 143 -0.44 -17.64 20.10
C THR A 143 0.68 -16.89 19.37
N GLU A 144 1.21 -15.82 19.95
CA GLU A 144 2.34 -15.06 19.41
C GLU A 144 3.61 -15.89 19.34
N LEU A 145 3.92 -16.67 20.38
CA LEU A 145 5.09 -17.56 20.41
C LEU A 145 4.96 -18.67 19.38
N SER A 146 3.80 -19.35 19.27
CA SER A 146 3.55 -20.31 18.18
C SER A 146 3.67 -19.64 16.81
N GLY A 147 3.12 -18.43 16.66
CA GLY A 147 3.26 -17.60 15.47
C GLY A 147 4.72 -17.34 15.10
N LYS A 148 5.57 -17.00 16.07
CA LYS A 148 7.01 -16.78 15.86
C LYS A 148 7.73 -18.06 15.40
N VAL A 149 7.36 -19.23 15.94
CA VAL A 149 7.89 -20.53 15.51
C VAL A 149 7.51 -20.80 14.05
N LYS A 150 6.22 -20.70 13.70
CA LYS A 150 5.72 -20.90 12.34
C LYS A 150 6.31 -19.92 11.34
N ASN A 151 6.36 -18.63 11.69
CA ASN A 151 6.96 -17.59 10.85
C ASN A 151 8.45 -17.85 10.58
N SER A 152 9.17 -18.50 11.51
CA SER A 152 10.57 -18.87 11.30
C SER A 152 10.71 -19.96 10.24
N LEU A 153 9.79 -20.93 10.19
CA LEU A 153 9.72 -21.90 9.09
C LEU A 153 9.34 -21.25 7.77
N GLU A 154 8.30 -20.40 7.74
CA GLU A 154 7.85 -19.75 6.52
C GLU A 154 8.98 -18.95 5.84
N ARG A 155 9.82 -18.27 6.62
CA ARG A 155 11.01 -17.58 6.11
C ARG A 155 11.98 -18.53 5.42
N VAL A 156 12.20 -19.72 5.98
CA VAL A 156 13.08 -20.73 5.39
C VAL A 156 12.45 -21.38 4.16
N LEU A 157 11.13 -21.63 4.15
CA LEU A 157 10.42 -22.23 3.02
C LEU A 157 10.44 -21.34 1.76
N ARG A 158 10.61 -20.03 1.92
CA ARG A 158 10.78 -19.09 0.81
C ARG A 158 12.13 -19.27 0.09
N ILE A 159 13.13 -19.86 0.75
CA ILE A 159 14.45 -20.06 0.16
C ILE A 159 14.34 -21.07 -0.98
N GLY A 160 14.78 -20.64 -2.17
CA GLY A 160 14.85 -21.47 -3.37
C GLY A 160 16.27 -21.96 -3.67
N ALA A 161 16.38 -22.85 -4.66
CA ALA A 161 17.63 -23.53 -5.00
C ALA A 161 18.77 -22.57 -5.36
N ALA A 162 18.48 -21.52 -6.14
CA ALA A 162 19.48 -20.53 -6.57
C ALA A 162 20.07 -19.74 -5.38
N SER A 163 19.31 -19.63 -4.28
CA SER A 163 19.74 -18.94 -3.08
C SER A 163 20.77 -19.70 -2.24
N ILE A 164 20.94 -21.02 -2.45
CA ILE A 164 21.81 -21.85 -1.60
C ILE A 164 22.80 -22.74 -2.36
N MET A 165 23.09 -22.46 -3.63
CA MET A 165 23.94 -23.28 -4.52
C MET A 165 25.36 -23.63 -4.05
N ASN A 166 25.87 -23.04 -2.95
CA ASN A 166 27.20 -23.36 -2.44
C ASN A 166 27.15 -23.84 -0.99
N GLU A 167 28.04 -24.80 -0.67
CA GLU A 167 28.08 -25.46 0.63
C GLU A 167 28.26 -24.45 1.78
N LYS A 168 29.07 -23.41 1.57
CA LYS A 168 29.31 -22.37 2.58
C LYS A 168 28.02 -21.61 2.94
N VAL A 169 27.21 -21.26 1.95
CA VAL A 169 25.93 -20.55 2.13
C VAL A 169 24.90 -21.49 2.78
N ALA A 170 24.81 -22.74 2.32
CA ALA A 170 23.93 -23.74 2.91
C ALA A 170 24.30 -23.99 4.39
N PHE A 171 25.59 -24.15 4.70
CA PHE A 171 26.10 -24.29 6.06
C PHE A 171 25.74 -23.08 6.94
N ASN A 172 26.05 -21.87 6.47
CA ASN A 172 25.74 -20.64 7.21
C ASN A 172 24.23 -20.52 7.49
N LEU A 173 23.39 -20.88 6.53
CA LEU A 173 21.94 -20.83 6.69
C LEU A 173 21.44 -21.85 7.70
N ARG A 174 21.96 -23.10 7.66
CA ARG A 174 21.66 -24.11 8.69
C ARG A 174 22.04 -23.60 10.08
N SER A 175 23.23 -23.03 10.24
CA SER A 175 23.67 -22.43 11.52
C SER A 175 22.80 -21.26 11.97
N GLN A 176 22.30 -20.43 11.05
CA GLN A 176 21.36 -19.35 11.38
C GLN A 176 20.00 -19.91 11.84
N VAL A 177 19.49 -20.96 11.19
CA VAL A 177 18.28 -21.65 11.64
C VAL A 177 18.50 -22.26 13.01
N ASP A 178 19.60 -22.98 13.23
CA ASP A 178 19.94 -23.54 14.54
C ASP A 178 19.92 -22.47 15.62
N LYS A 179 20.67 -21.38 15.42
CA LYS A 179 20.73 -20.27 16.36
C LYS A 179 19.35 -19.66 16.62
N ARG A 180 18.57 -19.39 15.57
CA ARG A 180 17.23 -18.79 15.70
C ARG A 180 16.29 -19.66 16.54
N PHE A 181 16.35 -20.97 16.36
CA PHE A 181 15.50 -21.90 17.12
C PHE A 181 15.98 -22.06 18.56
N GLU A 182 17.28 -21.98 18.85
CA GLU A 182 17.78 -21.88 20.23
C GLU A 182 17.36 -20.58 20.91
N ASP A 183 17.44 -19.44 20.21
CA ASP A 183 16.99 -18.14 20.73
C ASP A 183 15.48 -18.18 21.04
N LEU A 184 14.66 -18.76 20.16
CA LEU A 184 13.22 -18.94 20.38
C LEU A 184 12.92 -19.89 21.54
N ARG A 185 13.71 -20.95 21.70
CA ARG A 185 13.58 -21.86 22.84
C ARG A 185 13.82 -21.10 24.15
N ALA A 186 14.90 -20.34 24.25
CA ALA A 186 15.19 -19.53 25.42
C ALA A 186 14.08 -18.49 25.70
N GLU A 187 13.52 -17.88 24.65
CA GLU A 187 12.38 -16.95 24.76
C GLU A 187 11.13 -17.63 25.34
N ILE A 188 10.81 -18.86 24.88
CA ILE A 188 9.67 -19.63 25.40
C ILE A 188 9.91 -20.07 26.84
N GLU A 189 11.12 -20.55 27.16
CA GLU A 189 11.49 -20.95 28.53
C GLU A 189 11.37 -19.78 29.52
N ALA A 190 11.79 -18.58 29.11
CA ALA A 190 11.70 -17.36 29.90
C ALA A 190 10.29 -16.73 29.95
N SER A 191 9.34 -17.20 29.14
CA SER A 191 7.99 -16.64 29.08
C SER A 191 7.16 -16.98 30.33
N ILE A 192 6.13 -16.16 30.60
CA ILE A 192 5.17 -16.38 31.68
C ILE A 192 4.04 -17.37 31.32
N CYS A 193 4.11 -18.01 30.14
CA CYS A 193 3.10 -18.98 29.70
C CYS A 193 2.96 -20.18 30.64
N GLU A 194 1.81 -20.85 30.60
CA GLU A 194 1.56 -22.09 31.35
C GLU A 194 2.57 -23.20 30.94
N GLU A 195 3.00 -24.00 31.91
CA GLU A 195 4.01 -25.05 31.68
C GLU A 195 3.57 -26.10 30.65
N GLU A 196 2.27 -26.39 30.54
CA GLU A 196 1.74 -27.28 29.50
C GLU A 196 1.95 -26.71 28.09
N VAL A 197 1.78 -25.39 27.92
CA VAL A 197 2.01 -24.70 26.64
C VAL A 197 3.49 -24.68 26.31
N LYS A 198 4.36 -24.37 27.29
CA LYS A 198 5.82 -24.44 27.10
C LYS A 198 6.26 -25.85 26.72
N ALA A 199 5.75 -26.87 27.41
CA ALA A 199 6.05 -28.27 27.11
C ALA A 199 5.59 -28.66 25.70
N HIS A 200 4.42 -28.19 25.26
CA HIS A 200 3.96 -28.41 23.89
C HIS A 200 4.86 -27.73 22.84
N LEU A 201 5.16 -26.44 23.02
CA LEU A 201 5.97 -25.67 22.08
C LEU A 201 7.41 -26.21 22.01
N ILE A 202 8.07 -26.42 23.14
CA ILE A 202 9.47 -26.89 23.21
C ILE A 202 9.58 -28.37 22.89
N GLY A 203 8.67 -29.20 23.38
CA GLY A 203 8.73 -30.65 23.25
C GLY A 203 8.26 -31.16 21.89
N LYS A 204 7.48 -30.38 21.16
CA LYS A 204 6.87 -30.81 19.90
C LYS A 204 7.03 -29.80 18.76
N GLU A 205 6.38 -28.63 18.86
CA GLU A 205 6.24 -27.71 17.72
C GLU A 205 7.60 -27.17 17.24
N LEU A 206 8.47 -26.77 18.16
CA LEU A 206 9.77 -26.18 17.85
C LEU A 206 10.74 -27.21 17.21
N PRO A 207 10.93 -28.43 17.77
CA PRO A 207 11.73 -29.48 17.12
C PRO A 207 11.20 -29.92 15.75
N GLU A 208 9.89 -30.14 15.62
CA GLU A 208 9.26 -30.54 14.34
C GLU A 208 9.48 -29.47 13.28
N THR A 209 9.24 -28.21 13.64
CA THR A 209 9.41 -27.06 12.74
C THR A 209 10.87 -26.85 12.34
N LYS A 210 11.81 -27.01 13.29
CA LYS A 210 13.25 -26.94 13.02
C LYS A 210 13.69 -28.03 12.05
N ALA A 211 13.23 -29.27 12.26
CA ALA A 211 13.54 -30.39 11.39
C ALA A 211 13.05 -30.13 9.96
N LEU A 212 11.81 -29.67 9.79
CA LEU A 212 11.25 -29.29 8.49
C LEU A 212 12.07 -28.19 7.80
N ALA A 213 12.50 -27.17 8.55
CA ALA A 213 13.32 -26.09 8.02
C ALA A 213 14.69 -26.60 7.50
N LEU A 214 15.37 -27.45 8.29
CA LEU A 214 16.67 -28.01 7.92
C LEU A 214 16.56 -29.03 6.78
N GLU A 215 15.48 -29.81 6.74
CA GLU A 215 15.16 -30.71 5.64
C GLU A 215 14.93 -29.91 4.34
N HIS A 216 14.15 -28.84 4.40
CA HIS A 216 13.91 -27.97 3.25
C HIS A 216 15.21 -27.37 2.70
N ILE A 217 16.10 -26.88 3.56
CA ILE A 217 17.42 -26.37 3.14
C ILE A 217 18.22 -27.47 2.43
N SER A 218 18.22 -28.68 2.99
CA SER A 218 18.99 -29.80 2.42
C SER A 218 18.41 -30.27 1.08
N LYS A 219 17.09 -30.31 0.97
CA LYS A 219 16.39 -30.58 -0.29
C LYS A 219 16.71 -29.53 -1.34
N LYS A 220 16.54 -28.25 -1.01
CA LYS A 220 16.81 -27.13 -1.93
C LYS A 220 18.28 -27.00 -2.32
N PHE A 221 19.21 -27.45 -1.48
CA PHE A 221 20.63 -27.48 -1.81
C PHE A 221 20.97 -28.57 -2.85
N ALA A 222 20.25 -29.70 -2.80
CA ALA A 222 20.42 -30.80 -3.75
C ALA A 222 19.70 -30.54 -5.09
N GLU A 223 18.72 -29.64 -5.12
CA GLU A 223 18.03 -29.23 -6.35
C GLU A 223 18.94 -28.36 -7.22
N GLU A 224 19.05 -28.69 -8.51
CA GLU A 224 19.68 -27.80 -9.48
C GLU A 224 18.74 -26.60 -9.74
N PRO A 225 19.23 -25.35 -9.74
CA PRO A 225 18.40 -24.20 -10.07
C PRO A 225 18.09 -24.18 -11.57
N ILE A 226 16.99 -23.52 -11.93
CA ILE A 226 16.72 -23.24 -13.34
C ILE A 226 17.64 -22.13 -13.80
N ARG A 227 18.45 -22.38 -14.83
CA ARG A 227 19.44 -21.41 -15.30
C ARG A 227 18.92 -20.63 -16.51
N LEU A 228 19.02 -19.31 -16.47
CA LEU A 228 18.68 -18.41 -17.56
C LEU A 228 19.94 -17.81 -18.16
N LEU A 229 20.03 -17.86 -19.49
CA LEU A 229 21.03 -17.15 -20.26
C LEU A 229 20.34 -16.17 -21.22
N TYR A 230 20.39 -14.88 -20.89
CA TYR A 230 19.91 -13.83 -21.78
C TYR A 230 20.97 -13.59 -22.85
N TYR A 231 20.65 -13.83 -24.12
CA TYR A 231 21.63 -13.80 -25.19
C TYR A 231 21.13 -13.03 -26.41
N ARG A 232 22.10 -12.59 -27.22
CA ARG A 232 21.84 -11.91 -28.48
C ARG A 232 21.40 -12.92 -29.55
N SER A 233 20.24 -12.66 -30.17
CA SER A 233 19.72 -13.37 -31.33
C SER A 233 19.56 -12.39 -32.50
N GLY A 234 20.65 -12.13 -33.23
CA GLY A 234 20.70 -11.06 -34.23
C GLY A 234 20.75 -9.69 -33.57
N THR A 235 19.80 -8.80 -33.85
CA THR A 235 19.64 -7.50 -33.16
C THR A 235 18.75 -7.59 -31.92
N ARG A 236 18.02 -8.70 -31.75
CA ARG A 236 17.07 -8.94 -30.65
C ARG A 236 17.73 -9.70 -29.50
N ALA A 237 17.01 -9.82 -28.38
CA ALA A 237 17.35 -10.70 -27.28
C ALA A 237 16.38 -11.88 -27.17
N ALA A 238 16.85 -13.00 -26.63
CA ALA A 238 16.04 -14.13 -26.23
C ALA A 238 16.66 -14.78 -24.98
N VAL A 239 15.93 -15.69 -24.34
CA VAL A 239 16.38 -16.38 -23.13
C VAL A 239 16.59 -17.86 -23.41
N LYS A 240 17.79 -18.37 -23.15
CA LYS A 240 18.07 -19.80 -23.11
C LYS A 240 17.79 -20.34 -21.72
N LEU A 241 17.19 -21.52 -21.66
CA LEU A 241 16.73 -22.14 -20.43
C LEU A 241 17.41 -23.49 -20.22
N ALA A 242 18.06 -23.66 -19.07
CA ALA A 242 18.43 -24.96 -18.56
C ALA A 242 17.21 -25.50 -17.79
N TRP A 243 16.36 -26.25 -18.50
CA TRP A 243 15.16 -26.83 -17.92
C TRP A 243 15.47 -28.20 -17.36
N ASN A 244 15.41 -28.31 -16.03
CA ASN A 244 15.72 -29.54 -15.30
C ASN A 244 14.48 -30.32 -14.86
N LYS A 245 13.28 -29.93 -15.33
CA LYS A 245 12.03 -30.69 -15.11
C LYS A 245 11.70 -31.51 -16.36
N ASP A 246 11.08 -32.68 -16.16
CA ASP A 246 10.74 -33.60 -17.26
C ASP A 246 9.68 -33.04 -18.23
N VAL A 247 8.82 -32.13 -17.73
CA VAL A 247 7.71 -31.55 -18.49
C VAL A 247 7.61 -30.05 -18.23
N TYR A 248 7.02 -29.34 -19.19
CA TYR A 248 6.60 -27.95 -19.04
C TYR A 248 5.26 -27.73 -19.75
N SER A 249 4.52 -26.76 -19.26
CA SER A 249 3.27 -26.26 -19.82
C SER A 249 3.52 -24.95 -20.58
N ILE A 250 2.75 -24.74 -21.64
CA ILE A 250 2.74 -23.48 -22.39
C ILE A 250 1.34 -22.89 -22.33
N HIS A 251 1.24 -21.59 -22.09
CA HIS A 251 -0.02 -20.86 -22.12
C HIS A 251 -0.66 -20.94 -23.51
N LYS A 252 -1.99 -21.06 -23.55
CA LYS A 252 -2.74 -21.22 -24.80
C LYS A 252 -2.42 -20.08 -25.77
N GLY A 253 -2.00 -20.42 -26.99
CA GLY A 253 -1.65 -19.44 -28.03
C GLY A 253 -0.20 -18.93 -28.01
N ARG A 254 0.60 -19.24 -26.97
CA ARG A 254 2.01 -18.81 -26.84
C ARG A 254 3.04 -19.84 -27.31
N GLY A 255 2.61 -20.94 -27.94
CA GLY A 255 3.49 -22.04 -28.36
C GLY A 255 4.68 -21.64 -29.23
N LYS A 256 4.58 -20.55 -30.00
CA LYS A 256 5.67 -20.05 -30.85
C LYS A 256 6.77 -19.30 -30.07
N GLU A 257 6.47 -18.88 -28.84
CA GLU A 257 7.42 -18.17 -27.96
C GLU A 257 8.39 -19.12 -27.26
N VAL A 258 8.18 -20.44 -27.38
CA VAL A 258 9.04 -21.49 -26.84
C VAL A 258 9.52 -22.39 -27.97
N ARG A 259 10.83 -22.61 -28.07
CA ARG A 259 11.43 -23.49 -29.08
C ARG A 259 12.59 -24.29 -28.51
N LEU A 260 12.86 -25.44 -29.12
CA LEU A 260 14.05 -26.24 -28.79
C LEU A 260 15.32 -25.52 -29.24
N ASN A 261 16.35 -25.53 -28.38
CA ASN A 261 17.68 -25.09 -28.77
C ASN A 261 18.34 -26.15 -29.67
N ARG A 262 18.81 -25.72 -30.84
CA ARG A 262 19.53 -26.57 -31.79
C ARG A 262 21.00 -26.19 -31.94
N GLY A 263 21.48 -25.24 -31.14
CA GLY A 263 22.88 -24.80 -31.12
C GLY A 263 23.82 -25.78 -30.45
N GLU A 264 25.10 -25.42 -30.40
CA GLU A 264 26.16 -26.21 -29.75
C GLU A 264 25.94 -26.34 -28.24
N ASP A 265 25.28 -25.35 -27.63
CA ASP A 265 24.95 -25.30 -26.21
C ASP A 265 23.57 -25.89 -25.87
N ARG A 266 23.01 -26.73 -26.75
CA ARG A 266 21.74 -27.43 -26.50
C ARG A 266 21.75 -28.34 -25.27
N ASN A 267 22.93 -28.86 -24.90
CA ASN A 267 23.08 -29.76 -23.77
C ASN A 267 22.86 -29.02 -22.44
N PRO A 268 23.55 -27.88 -22.16
CA PRO A 268 23.26 -27.08 -20.98
C PRO A 268 21.96 -26.27 -21.09
N TYR A 269 21.51 -25.92 -22.30
CA TYR A 269 20.29 -25.12 -22.51
C TYR A 269 19.38 -25.77 -23.55
N GLY A 270 18.42 -26.58 -23.12
CA GLY A 270 17.53 -27.32 -24.02
C GLY A 270 16.45 -26.46 -24.69
N LEU A 271 16.04 -25.36 -24.06
CA LEU A 271 14.95 -24.49 -24.54
C LEU A 271 15.41 -23.07 -24.80
N ILE A 272 14.72 -22.41 -25.72
CA ILE A 272 14.78 -20.97 -25.94
C ILE A 272 13.37 -20.42 -25.75
N VAL A 273 13.23 -19.47 -24.85
CA VAL A 273 11.99 -18.76 -24.54
C VAL A 273 12.15 -17.31 -24.94
N SER A 274 11.09 -16.74 -25.51
CA SER A 274 11.00 -15.33 -25.84
C SER A 274 11.08 -14.46 -24.59
N LEU A 275 11.75 -13.31 -24.69
CA LEU A 275 11.86 -12.37 -23.58
C LEU A 275 10.48 -11.88 -23.11
N ASN A 276 9.56 -11.63 -24.04
CA ASN A 276 8.19 -11.18 -23.74
C ASN A 276 7.33 -12.25 -23.03
N TYR A 277 7.84 -13.47 -22.86
CA TYR A 277 7.08 -14.59 -22.31
C TYR A 277 7.81 -15.30 -21.16
N ILE A 278 9.06 -14.93 -20.84
CA ILE A 278 9.85 -15.66 -19.85
C ILE A 278 9.20 -15.62 -18.46
N GLU A 279 8.69 -14.47 -18.01
CA GLU A 279 8.07 -14.35 -16.69
C GLU A 279 6.81 -15.19 -16.60
N GLU A 280 5.90 -15.04 -17.57
CA GLU A 280 4.69 -15.84 -17.67
C GLU A 280 5.02 -17.34 -17.74
N PHE A 281 6.03 -17.73 -18.53
CA PHE A 281 6.45 -19.11 -18.68
C PHE A 281 6.91 -19.71 -17.34
N LEU A 282 7.75 -18.99 -16.58
CA LEU A 282 8.21 -19.44 -15.27
C LEU A 282 7.05 -19.55 -14.28
N TYR A 283 6.16 -18.54 -14.26
CA TYR A 283 4.97 -18.54 -13.42
C TYR A 283 4.03 -19.72 -13.71
N PHE A 284 3.69 -19.97 -14.98
CA PHE A 284 2.83 -21.09 -15.40
C PHE A 284 3.41 -22.47 -15.10
N ASN A 285 4.72 -22.55 -14.85
CA ASN A 285 5.42 -23.80 -14.52
C ASN A 285 5.86 -23.86 -13.06
N GLU A 286 5.24 -23.03 -12.19
CA GLU A 286 5.46 -22.99 -10.75
C GLU A 286 6.95 -22.83 -10.40
N VAL A 287 7.64 -21.96 -11.15
CA VAL A 287 9.02 -21.58 -10.87
C VAL A 287 9.00 -20.24 -10.17
N ARG A 288 9.53 -20.21 -8.95
CA ARG A 288 9.72 -18.98 -8.18
C ARG A 288 11.04 -18.35 -8.57
N ASP A 289 11.14 -17.03 -8.45
CA ASP A 289 12.37 -16.31 -8.81
C ASP A 289 13.59 -16.78 -7.98
N ASP A 290 13.38 -17.17 -6.72
CA ASP A 290 14.43 -17.72 -5.85
C ASP A 290 14.97 -19.11 -6.28
N ASP A 291 14.29 -19.79 -7.19
CA ASP A 291 14.71 -21.04 -7.80
C ASP A 291 15.46 -20.81 -9.14
N VAL A 292 15.62 -19.54 -9.56
CA VAL A 292 16.22 -19.14 -10.84
C VAL A 292 17.62 -18.57 -10.64
N TRP A 293 18.57 -19.07 -11.42
CA TRP A 293 19.93 -18.54 -11.52
C TRP A 293 20.14 -17.89 -12.88
N VAL A 294 20.60 -16.64 -12.91
CA VAL A 294 20.91 -15.95 -14.17
C VAL A 294 22.41 -15.95 -14.38
N GLU A 295 22.84 -16.45 -15.53
CA GLU A 295 24.25 -16.61 -15.84
C GLU A 295 25.01 -15.30 -15.89
N GLU A 296 26.28 -15.32 -15.48
CA GLU A 296 27.16 -14.16 -15.52
C GLU A 296 27.45 -13.68 -16.95
N ASP A 297 27.41 -14.56 -17.95
CA ASP A 297 27.61 -14.22 -19.36
C ASP A 297 26.33 -13.71 -20.06
N SER A 298 25.21 -13.59 -19.32
CA SER A 298 24.01 -12.95 -19.82
C SER A 298 24.23 -11.48 -20.22
N LEU A 299 23.43 -10.99 -21.15
CA LEU A 299 23.42 -9.59 -21.56
C LEU A 299 23.28 -8.63 -20.36
N GLU A 300 23.96 -7.49 -20.41
CA GLU A 300 23.90 -6.45 -19.36
C GLU A 300 22.61 -5.67 -19.36
N SER A 301 22.15 -5.31 -20.56
CA SER A 301 20.94 -4.51 -20.73
C SER A 301 20.26 -4.91 -22.03
N ILE A 302 18.95 -4.86 -22.00
CA ILE A 302 18.07 -5.10 -23.14
C ILE A 302 17.03 -3.98 -23.15
N TYR A 303 16.74 -3.43 -24.31
CA TYR A 303 15.78 -2.35 -24.48
C TYR A 303 14.49 -2.87 -25.09
N GLN A 304 13.36 -2.43 -24.56
CA GLN A 304 12.05 -2.85 -25.01
C GLN A 304 11.06 -1.69 -25.03
N PHE A 305 10.22 -1.65 -26.06
CA PHE A 305 8.97 -0.89 -26.03
C PHE A 305 7.90 -1.70 -26.75
N ASN A 306 6.66 -1.70 -26.24
CA ASN A 306 5.60 -2.59 -26.72
C ASN A 306 6.10 -4.05 -26.79
N SER A 307 6.19 -4.64 -27.99
CA SER A 307 6.76 -5.97 -28.25
C SER A 307 8.11 -5.93 -28.99
N ASN A 308 8.66 -4.74 -29.25
CA ASN A 308 9.92 -4.56 -29.93
C ASN A 308 11.09 -4.64 -28.94
N ILE A 309 12.05 -5.52 -29.21
CA ILE A 309 13.18 -5.80 -28.34
C ILE A 309 14.48 -5.54 -29.11
N SER A 310 15.44 -4.90 -28.46
CA SER A 310 16.79 -4.72 -28.99
C SER A 310 17.85 -4.86 -27.89
N VAL A 311 18.99 -5.43 -28.24
CA VAL A 311 20.14 -5.49 -27.31
C VAL A 311 20.83 -4.13 -27.18
N ASN A 312 20.68 -3.24 -28.18
CA ASN A 312 21.28 -1.91 -28.18
C ASN A 312 20.28 -0.85 -28.67
N LEU A 313 20.46 0.40 -28.26
CA LEU A 313 19.75 1.56 -28.81
C LEU A 313 20.30 1.95 -30.18
N THR A 314 20.10 1.09 -31.18
CA THR A 314 20.53 1.34 -32.56
C THR A 314 19.72 2.47 -33.19
N PRO A 315 20.26 3.20 -34.19
CA PRO A 315 19.51 4.25 -34.87
C PRO A 315 18.17 3.79 -35.46
N ALA A 316 18.09 2.54 -35.96
CA ALA A 316 16.86 1.97 -36.49
C ALA A 316 15.81 1.72 -35.39
N PHE A 317 16.23 1.18 -34.24
CA PHE A 317 15.36 0.93 -33.10
C PHE A 317 14.84 2.23 -32.48
N VAL A 318 15.71 3.22 -32.28
CA VAL A 318 15.34 4.55 -31.75
C VAL A 318 14.41 5.27 -32.72
N LYS A 319 14.67 5.20 -34.02
CA LYS A 319 13.75 5.76 -35.03
C LYS A 319 12.38 5.10 -34.98
N GLU A 320 12.33 3.78 -34.88
CA GLU A 320 11.08 3.05 -34.75
C GLU A 320 10.33 3.47 -33.49
N TRP A 321 11.02 3.55 -32.35
CA TRP A 321 10.45 4.01 -31.09
C TRP A 321 9.81 5.41 -31.20
N TYR A 322 10.51 6.40 -31.75
CA TYR A 322 9.94 7.72 -32.01
C TYR A 322 8.74 7.69 -32.98
N ASN A 323 8.78 6.82 -33.99
CA ASN A 323 7.66 6.70 -34.95
C ASN A 323 6.38 6.13 -34.32
N TYR A 324 6.49 5.40 -33.20
CA TYR A 324 5.34 4.95 -32.42
C TYR A 324 4.87 5.98 -31.38
N ASP A 325 5.25 7.25 -31.56
CA ASP A 325 4.98 8.35 -30.62
C ASP A 325 5.66 8.14 -29.25
N ALA A 326 6.89 7.59 -29.28
CA ALA A 326 7.75 7.39 -28.12
C ALA A 326 7.02 6.74 -26.91
N PRO A 327 6.46 5.52 -27.05
CA PRO A 327 5.82 4.79 -25.96
C PRO A 327 6.82 4.51 -24.83
N VAL A 328 6.37 3.99 -23.68
CA VAL A 328 7.28 3.65 -22.58
C VAL A 328 8.43 2.76 -23.07
N LEU A 329 9.66 3.29 -22.94
CA LEU A 329 10.89 2.58 -23.25
C LEU A 329 11.43 2.00 -21.95
N GLN A 330 11.51 0.67 -21.90
CA GLN A 330 12.00 -0.07 -20.76
C GLN A 330 13.43 -0.55 -20.99
N ARG A 331 14.23 -0.54 -19.92
CA ARG A 331 15.51 -1.24 -19.84
C ARG A 331 15.34 -2.44 -18.93
N ILE A 332 15.60 -3.61 -19.49
CA ILE A 332 15.65 -4.89 -18.78
C ILE A 332 17.11 -5.19 -18.45
N SER A 333 17.39 -5.36 -17.17
CA SER A 333 18.72 -5.63 -16.61
C SER A 333 18.72 -7.02 -15.96
N PRO A 334 19.23 -8.06 -16.65
CA PRO A 334 19.35 -9.40 -16.08
C PRO A 334 20.19 -9.42 -14.79
N ASN A 335 19.78 -10.21 -13.80
CA ASN A 335 20.45 -10.30 -12.51
C ASN A 335 21.67 -11.25 -12.55
N ARG A 336 22.67 -10.89 -13.38
CA ARG A 336 23.84 -11.70 -13.79
C ARG A 336 24.73 -12.17 -12.63
N GLY A 337 24.49 -13.35 -12.07
CA GLY A 337 25.25 -13.93 -10.93
C GLY A 337 25.26 -13.10 -9.64
N LYS A 338 24.88 -11.83 -9.72
CA LYS A 338 24.64 -10.90 -8.63
C LYS A 338 23.28 -11.22 -8.06
N ARG A 339 23.18 -11.19 -6.74
CA ARG A 339 21.91 -11.27 -6.02
C ARG A 339 21.40 -9.85 -5.81
N GLY A 340 21.16 -9.13 -6.91
CA GLY A 340 20.39 -7.89 -6.81
C GLY A 340 19.06 -8.25 -6.15
N GLU A 341 18.77 -7.62 -5.03
CA GLU A 341 17.54 -7.82 -4.27
C GLU A 341 16.68 -6.56 -4.43
N THR A 342 15.36 -6.73 -4.51
CA THR A 342 14.44 -5.60 -4.40
C THR A 342 14.56 -4.98 -3.00
N ALA A 343 13.94 -3.81 -2.79
CA ALA A 343 13.81 -3.22 -1.46
C ALA A 343 13.15 -4.15 -0.42
N PHE A 344 12.43 -5.18 -0.87
CA PHE A 344 11.81 -6.20 -0.04
C PHE A 344 12.66 -7.48 0.10
N GLY A 345 13.91 -7.47 -0.35
CA GLY A 345 14.81 -8.63 -0.29
C GLY A 345 14.51 -9.73 -1.30
N MET A 346 13.64 -9.48 -2.30
CA MET A 346 13.29 -10.49 -3.31
C MET A 346 14.33 -10.54 -4.42
N LYS A 347 14.75 -11.74 -4.81
CA LYS A 347 15.72 -11.94 -5.91
C LYS A 347 14.97 -12.14 -7.21
N LEU A 348 14.81 -11.07 -7.97
CA LEU A 348 14.24 -11.15 -9.32
C LEU A 348 15.30 -11.65 -10.29
N PHE A 349 14.88 -12.40 -11.31
CA PHE A 349 15.80 -12.88 -12.35
C PHE A 349 16.19 -11.76 -13.34
N HIS A 350 15.40 -10.70 -13.46
CA HIS A 350 15.81 -9.43 -14.08
C HIS A 350 15.06 -8.26 -13.45
N PHE A 351 15.58 -7.06 -13.64
CA PHE A 351 14.91 -5.81 -13.27
C PHE A 351 14.43 -5.09 -14.52
N THR A 352 13.21 -4.59 -14.50
CA THR A 352 12.64 -3.79 -15.59
C THR A 352 12.45 -2.36 -15.09
N THR A 353 13.18 -1.43 -15.68
CA THR A 353 13.12 0.00 -15.35
C THR A 353 12.56 0.77 -16.53
N ASN A 354 11.60 1.67 -16.30
CA ASN A 354 11.18 2.63 -17.32
C ASN A 354 12.35 3.60 -17.56
N LEU A 355 13.01 3.49 -18.71
CA LEU A 355 14.11 4.36 -19.10
C LEU A 355 13.60 5.73 -19.53
N VAL A 356 12.51 5.73 -20.32
CA VAL A 356 11.79 6.92 -20.75
C VAL A 356 10.29 6.61 -20.72
N GLU A 357 9.52 7.49 -20.10
CA GLU A 357 8.06 7.45 -20.11
C GLU A 357 7.54 8.84 -20.48
N SER A 358 6.76 8.92 -21.56
CA SER A 358 6.15 10.16 -22.03
C SER A 358 4.65 10.09 -21.79
N SER A 359 4.13 11.06 -21.05
CA SER A 359 2.70 11.28 -20.82
C SER A 359 2.26 12.62 -21.40
N LEU A 360 0.95 12.88 -21.39
CA LEU A 360 0.39 14.16 -21.85
C LEU A 360 0.90 15.37 -21.05
N SER A 361 1.19 15.19 -19.75
CA SER A 361 1.57 16.27 -18.85
C SER A 361 3.08 16.35 -18.61
N THR A 362 3.79 15.21 -18.65
CA THR A 362 5.21 15.14 -18.30
C THR A 362 5.97 14.04 -19.02
N ASP A 363 7.27 14.27 -19.23
CA ASP A 363 8.23 13.20 -19.49
C ASP A 363 8.94 12.82 -18.20
N TYR A 364 9.09 11.52 -17.98
CA TYR A 364 9.95 10.91 -16.99
C TYR A 364 11.16 10.28 -17.70
N ILE A 365 12.36 10.58 -17.20
CA ILE A 365 13.61 9.97 -17.63
C ILE A 365 14.23 9.31 -16.40
N SER A 366 14.70 8.07 -16.55
CA SER A 366 15.26 7.35 -15.42
C SER A 366 16.48 8.04 -14.82
N GLU A 367 16.52 8.11 -13.48
CA GLU A 367 17.59 8.74 -12.72
C GLU A 367 18.97 8.10 -12.94
N ASP A 368 19.03 6.88 -13.47
CA ASP A 368 20.26 6.15 -13.77
C ASP A 368 20.54 6.00 -15.28
N ILE A 369 19.87 6.79 -16.15
CA ILE A 369 20.19 6.83 -17.59
C ILE A 369 21.67 7.16 -17.80
N THR A 370 22.38 6.40 -18.61
CA THR A 370 23.81 6.63 -18.89
C THR A 370 24.00 7.68 -19.99
N HIS A 371 25.18 8.31 -20.06
CA HIS A 371 25.50 9.22 -21.18
C HIS A 371 25.44 8.54 -22.55
N ALA A 372 25.79 7.26 -22.64
CA ALA A 372 25.75 6.49 -23.88
C ALA A 372 24.30 6.24 -24.35
N GLU A 373 23.41 5.91 -23.42
CA GLU A 373 21.97 5.79 -23.69
C GLU A 373 21.37 7.12 -24.10
N ALA A 374 21.63 8.17 -23.32
CA ALA A 374 21.16 9.53 -23.60
C ALA A 374 21.60 9.98 -25.00
N PHE A 375 22.88 9.83 -25.35
CA PHE A 375 23.39 10.18 -26.67
C PHE A 375 22.69 9.38 -27.79
N SER A 376 22.47 8.09 -27.59
CA SER A 376 21.84 7.22 -28.58
C SER A 376 20.36 7.57 -28.81
N LEU A 377 19.63 7.93 -27.75
CA LEU A 377 18.22 8.34 -27.82
C LEU A 377 18.05 9.71 -28.47
N MET A 378 18.93 10.67 -28.18
CA MET A 378 18.79 12.05 -28.67
C MET A 378 19.25 12.23 -30.11
N LYS A 379 20.12 11.36 -30.62
CA LYS A 379 20.79 11.55 -31.93
C LYS A 379 19.78 11.60 -33.09
N GLY A 380 19.70 12.75 -33.75
CA GLY A 380 18.74 13.03 -34.83
C GLY A 380 17.36 13.51 -34.34
N TYR A 381 17.17 13.62 -33.04
CA TYR A 381 15.92 14.02 -32.37
C TYR A 381 16.15 15.15 -31.34
N GLU A 382 17.25 15.89 -31.44
CA GLU A 382 17.74 16.84 -30.44
C GLU A 382 16.74 17.98 -30.15
N HIS A 383 15.85 18.26 -31.10
CA HIS A 383 14.81 19.28 -31.04
C HIS A 383 13.52 18.83 -30.30
N THR A 384 13.41 17.54 -29.94
CA THR A 384 12.22 16.99 -29.30
C THR A 384 12.14 17.33 -27.81
N ARG A 385 10.91 17.34 -27.27
CA ARG A 385 10.64 17.53 -25.83
C ARG A 385 11.39 16.50 -24.97
N ILE A 386 11.33 15.23 -25.35
CA ILE A 386 12.06 14.13 -24.70
C ILE A 386 13.57 14.39 -24.68
N SER A 387 14.17 14.81 -25.80
CA SER A 387 15.61 15.11 -25.83
C SER A 387 15.99 16.33 -24.99
N LYS A 388 15.09 17.28 -24.79
CA LYS A 388 15.29 18.37 -23.82
C LYS A 388 15.27 17.83 -22.39
N GLU A 389 14.32 16.96 -22.06
CA GLU A 389 14.21 16.38 -20.72
C GLU A 389 15.41 15.49 -20.38
N ILE A 390 15.88 14.64 -21.30
CA ILE A 390 17.10 13.83 -21.12
C ILE A 390 18.31 14.72 -20.76
N ARG A 391 18.47 15.86 -21.45
CA ARG A 391 19.53 16.82 -21.13
C ARG A 391 19.37 17.44 -19.75
N ASN A 392 18.14 17.77 -19.36
CA ASN A 392 17.86 18.34 -18.06
C ASN A 392 18.12 17.33 -16.93
N THR A 393 17.79 16.04 -17.12
CA THR A 393 18.12 14.97 -16.17
C THR A 393 19.63 14.83 -15.98
N LEU A 394 20.42 14.86 -17.07
CA LEU A 394 21.88 14.82 -16.96
C LEU A 394 22.44 16.06 -16.24
N LYS A 395 21.95 17.26 -16.59
CA LYS A 395 22.33 18.51 -15.90
C LYS A 395 21.97 18.51 -14.42
N ALA A 396 20.81 17.95 -14.06
CA ALA A 396 20.37 17.84 -12.67
C ALA A 396 21.38 17.06 -11.82
N ARG A 397 21.92 15.95 -12.34
CA ARG A 397 22.99 15.20 -11.66
C ARG A 397 24.27 16.02 -11.51
N GLU A 398 24.71 16.69 -12.59
CA GLU A 398 25.90 17.56 -12.53
C GLU A 398 25.76 18.67 -11.47
N ILE A 399 24.55 19.22 -11.32
CA ILE A 399 24.22 20.26 -10.33
C ILE A 399 24.19 19.69 -8.91
N GLU A 400 23.61 18.52 -8.72
CA GLU A 400 23.56 17.82 -7.44
C GLU A 400 24.97 17.45 -6.97
N GLU A 401 25.80 16.86 -7.84
CA GLU A 401 27.21 16.55 -7.58
C GLU A 401 28.04 17.80 -7.27
N ALA A 402 27.71 18.94 -7.89
CA ALA A 402 28.34 20.23 -7.62
C ALA A 402 27.81 20.94 -6.37
N GLY A 403 26.78 20.41 -5.69
CA GLY A 403 26.16 21.02 -4.51
C GLY A 403 25.41 22.33 -4.78
N LYS A 404 24.89 22.53 -6.01
CA LYS A 404 24.25 23.77 -6.45
C LYS A 404 22.72 23.75 -6.46
N THR A 405 22.11 22.67 -5.95
CA THR A 405 20.65 22.50 -5.95
C THR A 405 19.92 23.66 -5.24
N GLU A 406 20.43 24.13 -4.11
CA GLU A 406 19.78 25.20 -3.34
C GLU A 406 19.82 26.56 -4.07
N GLU A 407 20.87 26.82 -4.86
CA GLU A 407 20.97 28.05 -5.68
C GLU A 407 19.84 28.09 -6.72
N ILE A 408 19.60 26.96 -7.40
CA ILE A 408 18.54 26.83 -8.40
C ILE A 408 17.17 26.92 -7.75
N LYS A 409 16.99 26.25 -6.60
CA LYS A 409 15.76 26.30 -5.83
C LYS A 409 15.41 27.73 -5.43
N HIS A 410 16.33 28.47 -4.81
CA HIS A 410 16.11 29.88 -4.46
C HIS A 410 15.78 30.75 -5.67
N TRP A 411 16.42 30.51 -6.81
CA TRP A 411 16.11 31.26 -8.04
C TRP A 411 14.68 30.99 -8.52
N VAL A 412 14.24 29.73 -8.52
CA VAL A 412 12.90 29.32 -8.94
C VAL A 412 11.85 29.88 -7.96
N GLU A 413 12.08 29.76 -6.66
CA GLU A 413 11.21 30.30 -5.62
C GLU A 413 11.09 31.83 -5.72
N ALA A 414 12.19 32.54 -6.00
CA ALA A 414 12.15 33.99 -6.21
C ALA A 414 11.34 34.38 -7.45
N TYR A 415 11.40 33.58 -8.51
CA TYR A 415 10.59 33.79 -9.71
C TYR A 415 9.10 33.58 -9.42
N ASP A 416 8.75 32.48 -8.75
CA ASP A 416 7.38 32.16 -8.34
C ASP A 416 6.82 33.23 -7.40
N ALA A 417 7.60 33.63 -6.38
CA ALA A 417 7.21 34.68 -5.43
C ALA A 417 6.95 36.03 -6.11
N ARG A 418 7.72 36.38 -7.15
CA ARG A 418 7.49 37.61 -7.92
C ARG A 418 6.16 37.58 -8.66
N VAL A 419 5.78 36.45 -9.24
CA VAL A 419 4.48 36.28 -9.89
C VAL A 419 3.36 36.27 -8.84
N GLN A 420 3.55 35.56 -7.72
CA GLN A 420 2.60 35.52 -6.61
C GLN A 420 2.32 36.92 -6.04
N SER A 421 3.35 37.74 -5.81
CA SER A 421 3.20 39.12 -5.28
C SER A 421 2.27 39.95 -6.16
N VAL A 422 2.39 39.83 -7.49
CA VAL A 422 1.51 40.56 -8.42
C VAL A 422 0.07 40.05 -8.36
N ILE A 423 -0.13 38.74 -8.18
CA ILE A 423 -1.47 38.18 -8.00
C ILE A 423 -2.07 38.67 -6.67
N ASP A 424 -1.31 38.63 -5.59
CA ASP A 424 -1.75 39.03 -4.24
C ASP A 424 -2.08 40.52 -4.16
N GLU A 425 -1.22 41.38 -4.70
CA GLU A 425 -1.43 42.84 -4.79
C GLU A 425 -2.69 43.21 -5.58
N ASN A 426 -3.11 42.36 -6.51
CA ASN A 426 -4.29 42.55 -7.35
C ASN A 426 -5.47 41.62 -6.97
N SER A 427 -5.37 40.91 -5.84
CA SER A 427 -6.39 39.98 -5.36
C SER A 427 -7.79 40.58 -5.33
N LYS A 428 -7.95 41.80 -4.80
CA LYS A 428 -9.24 42.52 -4.77
C LYS A 428 -9.83 42.73 -6.17
N SER A 429 -9.00 43.03 -7.17
CA SER A 429 -9.45 43.20 -8.54
C SER A 429 -9.94 41.88 -9.14
N ILE A 430 -9.21 40.79 -8.87
CA ILE A 430 -9.56 39.43 -9.30
C ILE A 430 -10.88 38.99 -8.65
N LEU A 431 -11.01 39.18 -7.33
CA LEU A 431 -12.21 38.85 -6.56
C LEU A 431 -13.44 39.63 -7.04
N ASN A 432 -13.29 40.93 -7.32
CA ASN A 432 -14.38 41.74 -7.86
C ASN A 432 -14.83 41.26 -9.25
N ALA A 433 -13.89 40.88 -10.11
CA ALA A 433 -14.18 40.34 -11.43
C ALA A 433 -14.87 38.97 -11.37
N LEU A 434 -14.48 38.10 -10.42
CA LEU A 434 -15.19 36.86 -10.13
C LEU A 434 -16.60 37.10 -9.61
N SER A 435 -16.76 38.01 -8.65
CA SER A 435 -18.05 38.41 -8.08
C SER A 435 -19.02 38.86 -9.18
N ALA A 436 -18.53 39.65 -10.14
CA ALA A 436 -19.33 40.06 -11.29
C ALA A 436 -19.67 38.89 -12.23
N ALA A 437 -18.73 37.99 -12.49
CA ALA A 437 -18.92 36.85 -13.39
C ALA A 437 -19.89 35.80 -12.82
N PHE A 438 -19.90 35.59 -11.50
CA PHE A 438 -20.68 34.58 -10.81
C PHE A 438 -21.65 35.19 -9.79
N HIS A 439 -22.23 36.35 -10.10
CA HIS A 439 -23.03 37.17 -9.18
C HIS A 439 -24.20 36.41 -8.50
N GLU A 440 -24.75 35.37 -9.12
CA GLU A 440 -25.83 34.54 -8.56
C GLU A 440 -25.35 33.48 -7.55
N ARG A 441 -24.03 33.29 -7.42
CA ARG A 441 -23.38 32.21 -6.66
C ARG A 441 -22.39 32.74 -5.62
N VAL A 442 -22.44 34.05 -5.36
CA VAL A 442 -21.46 34.74 -4.53
C VAL A 442 -22.15 35.29 -3.29
N GLU A 443 -21.58 35.00 -2.13
CA GLU A 443 -21.95 35.58 -0.85
C GLU A 443 -20.73 36.26 -0.24
N TRP A 444 -20.88 37.51 0.21
CA TRP A 444 -19.83 38.18 0.97
C TRP A 444 -20.09 37.97 2.45
N THR A 445 -19.19 37.27 3.12
CA THR A 445 -19.29 37.01 4.57
C THR A 445 -18.12 37.62 5.32
N PRO A 446 -18.33 38.19 6.51
CA PRO A 446 -17.23 38.67 7.34
C PRO A 446 -16.35 37.50 7.80
N GLY A 447 -15.05 37.61 7.57
CA GLY A 447 -14.03 36.67 8.03
C GLY A 447 -13.75 36.81 9.54
N THR A 448 -12.91 35.91 10.07
CA THR A 448 -12.55 35.87 11.49
C THR A 448 -11.77 37.10 11.98
N ASP A 449 -11.19 37.85 11.06
CA ASP A 449 -10.46 39.11 11.26
C ASP A 449 -11.32 40.36 10.99
N GLY A 450 -12.59 40.18 10.59
CA GLY A 450 -13.50 41.25 10.23
C GLY A 450 -13.38 41.73 8.78
N GLU A 451 -12.48 41.16 7.96
CA GLU A 451 -12.43 41.46 6.53
C GLU A 451 -13.51 40.68 5.76
N MET A 452 -14.16 41.33 4.79
CA MET A 452 -15.18 40.66 3.97
C MET A 452 -14.52 39.64 3.04
N THR A 453 -14.89 38.37 3.18
CA THR A 453 -14.42 37.26 2.35
C THR A 453 -15.49 36.89 1.33
N LEU A 454 -15.07 36.69 0.09
CA LEU A 454 -15.92 36.18 -0.99
C LEU A 454 -16.10 34.67 -0.80
N LEU A 455 -17.31 34.21 -0.48
CA LEU A 455 -17.70 32.81 -0.60
C LEU A 455 -18.36 32.61 -1.97
N LEU A 456 -17.91 31.60 -2.70
CA LEU A 456 -18.46 31.24 -4.00
C LEU A 456 -18.96 29.81 -3.93
N ASP A 457 -20.23 29.59 -4.27
CA ASP A 457 -20.80 28.25 -4.42
C ASP A 457 -20.15 27.56 -5.63
N ASP A 458 -19.18 26.70 -5.32
CA ASP A 458 -18.36 25.97 -6.29
C ASP A 458 -19.00 24.67 -6.78
N ASN A 459 -20.29 24.45 -6.46
CA ASN A 459 -21.04 23.31 -6.98
C ASN A 459 -21.42 23.51 -8.46
N PHE A 460 -20.47 23.21 -9.34
CA PHE A 460 -20.62 23.12 -10.78
C PHE A 460 -20.80 21.67 -11.27
N GLY A 461 -21.22 20.75 -10.39
CA GLY A 461 -21.47 19.35 -10.72
C GLY A 461 -20.21 18.49 -10.72
N LEU A 462 -19.89 17.80 -11.84
CA LEU A 462 -18.66 17.00 -11.99
C LEU A 462 -17.42 17.83 -12.33
N ASP A 463 -17.47 19.13 -12.03
CA ASP A 463 -16.41 20.09 -12.27
C ASP A 463 -15.44 20.10 -11.07
N CYS A 464 -14.52 19.15 -11.04
CA CYS A 464 -13.52 19.02 -9.98
C CYS A 464 -12.14 18.77 -10.60
N GLY A 465 -11.13 19.53 -10.22
CA GLY A 465 -9.76 19.37 -10.73
C GLY A 465 -8.72 20.28 -10.09
N TYR A 466 -7.58 20.39 -10.76
CA TYR A 466 -6.46 21.27 -10.39
C TYR A 466 -6.11 22.17 -11.58
N LEU A 467 -5.63 23.38 -11.28
CA LEU A 467 -5.06 24.30 -12.27
C LEU A 467 -3.54 24.20 -12.23
N ASN A 468 -2.95 23.88 -13.37
CA ASN A 468 -1.51 23.78 -13.55
C ASN A 468 -1.02 24.97 -14.39
N ILE A 469 -0.09 25.75 -13.84
CA ILE A 469 0.39 27.01 -14.46
C ILE A 469 1.82 26.85 -14.96
N GLN A 470 2.09 27.39 -16.14
CA GLN A 470 3.39 27.42 -16.80
C GLN A 470 3.71 28.80 -17.37
N VAL A 471 4.97 29.00 -17.75
CA VAL A 471 5.48 30.18 -18.46
C VAL A 471 6.27 29.78 -19.70
N ASN A 472 6.41 30.71 -20.65
CA ASN A 472 7.28 30.54 -21.82
C ASN A 472 8.76 30.91 -21.55
N ASP A 473 9.08 31.37 -20.34
CA ASP A 473 10.44 31.71 -19.95
C ASP A 473 11.32 30.45 -19.98
N SER A 474 12.28 30.43 -20.90
CA SER A 474 13.12 29.26 -21.16
C SER A 474 14.06 28.95 -20.00
N GLU A 475 14.56 29.98 -19.31
CA GLU A 475 15.47 29.81 -18.18
C GLU A 475 14.73 29.26 -16.96
N TYR A 476 13.54 29.81 -16.67
CA TYR A 476 12.67 29.29 -15.62
C TYR A 476 12.27 27.84 -15.88
N THR A 477 11.80 27.55 -17.10
CA THR A 477 11.35 26.20 -17.46
C THR A 477 12.49 25.18 -17.36
N GLU A 478 13.70 25.55 -17.78
CA GLU A 478 14.88 24.71 -17.64
C GLU A 478 15.25 24.48 -16.16
N LYS A 479 15.36 25.55 -15.35
CA LYS A 479 15.70 25.46 -13.93
C LYS A 479 14.66 24.67 -13.13
N ARG A 480 13.37 24.83 -13.43
CA ARG A 480 12.28 24.06 -12.81
C ARG A 480 12.35 22.58 -13.17
N SER A 481 12.58 22.25 -14.45
CA SER A 481 12.76 20.86 -14.90
C SER A 481 14.01 20.21 -14.28
N ILE A 482 15.12 20.93 -14.20
CA ILE A 482 16.32 20.48 -13.48
C ILE A 482 16.00 20.20 -12.01
N LEU A 483 15.36 21.14 -11.31
CA LEU A 483 15.02 20.99 -9.89
C LEU A 483 14.09 19.78 -9.65
N ARG A 484 13.11 19.56 -10.53
CA ARG A 484 12.27 18.35 -10.54
C ARG A 484 13.08 17.07 -10.66
N ASN A 485 14.09 17.05 -11.53
CA ASN A 485 14.96 15.89 -11.70
C ASN A 485 15.94 15.69 -10.52
N THR A 486 16.04 16.63 -9.57
CA THR A 486 16.79 16.46 -8.32
C THR A 486 15.90 16.08 -7.12
N SER A 487 14.58 16.19 -7.24
CA SER A 487 13.66 15.93 -6.12
C SER A 487 12.26 15.55 -6.61
N SER A 488 11.77 14.40 -6.14
CA SER A 488 10.43 13.87 -6.47
C SER A 488 9.27 14.76 -5.99
N ASN A 489 9.53 15.69 -5.08
CA ASN A 489 8.49 16.56 -4.50
C ASN A 489 8.24 17.84 -5.33
N VAL A 490 9.02 18.07 -6.38
CA VAL A 490 8.93 19.30 -7.18
C VAL A 490 8.15 19.01 -8.46
N GLY A 491 6.99 19.67 -8.61
CA GLY A 491 6.18 19.58 -9.82
C GLY A 491 6.77 20.39 -10.99
N PRO A 492 6.37 20.07 -12.25
CA PRO A 492 6.77 20.81 -13.45
C PRO A 492 6.06 22.17 -13.59
N TRP A 493 5.07 22.45 -12.74
CA TRP A 493 4.25 23.65 -12.77
C TRP A 493 4.81 24.71 -11.83
N MET A 494 4.44 25.97 -12.05
CA MET A 494 4.74 27.06 -11.10
C MET A 494 4.05 26.83 -9.76
N ASP A 495 4.69 27.21 -8.65
CA ASP A 495 4.07 27.22 -7.33
C ASP A 495 3.44 28.60 -7.06
N VAL A 496 2.27 28.83 -7.64
CA VAL A 496 1.47 30.05 -7.43
C VAL A 496 0.02 29.70 -7.14
N ARG A 497 -0.65 30.54 -6.36
CA ARG A 497 -2.00 30.34 -5.83
C ARG A 497 -2.91 31.44 -6.31
N MET A 498 -4.11 31.04 -6.73
CA MET A 498 -5.19 31.98 -7.02
C MET A 498 -5.86 32.45 -5.72
N PRO A 499 -6.46 33.67 -5.69
CA PRO A 499 -7.08 34.23 -4.49
C PRO A 499 -8.20 33.38 -3.88
N VAL A 500 -8.98 32.69 -4.70
CA VAL A 500 -10.02 31.75 -4.25
C VAL A 500 -9.54 30.33 -4.45
N VAL A 501 -9.45 29.59 -3.35
CA VAL A 501 -9.21 28.14 -3.36
C VAL A 501 -10.53 27.44 -3.67
N SER A 502 -10.61 26.76 -4.81
CA SER A 502 -11.78 25.98 -5.22
C SER A 502 -11.36 24.74 -6.00
N GLN A 503 -12.18 23.70 -5.95
CA GLN A 503 -12.00 22.51 -6.80
C GLN A 503 -12.65 22.66 -8.18
N SER A 504 -13.52 23.66 -8.38
CA SER A 504 -14.15 23.91 -9.69
C SER A 504 -13.13 24.42 -10.71
N THR A 505 -12.95 23.68 -11.80
CA THR A 505 -12.11 24.09 -12.94
C THR A 505 -12.64 25.34 -13.61
N THR A 506 -13.98 25.54 -13.60
CA THR A 506 -14.62 26.77 -14.09
C THR A 506 -14.16 28.00 -13.31
N ILE A 507 -14.18 27.94 -11.97
CA ILE A 507 -13.74 29.05 -11.12
C ILE A 507 -12.23 29.26 -11.29
N MET A 508 -11.44 28.19 -11.24
CA MET A 508 -9.99 28.26 -11.37
C MET A 508 -9.55 28.89 -12.70
N MET A 509 -10.13 28.46 -13.83
CA MET A 509 -9.81 29.03 -15.14
C MET A 509 -10.24 30.48 -15.27
N LYS A 510 -11.39 30.86 -14.68
CA LYS A 510 -11.82 32.26 -14.71
C LYS A 510 -10.88 33.16 -13.94
N GLN A 511 -10.42 32.72 -12.77
CA GLN A 511 -9.39 33.42 -12.00
C GLN A 511 -8.08 33.54 -12.77
N PHE A 512 -7.66 32.42 -13.37
CA PHE A 512 -6.43 32.32 -14.14
C PHE A 512 -6.39 33.31 -15.30
N GLU A 513 -7.45 33.40 -16.12
CA GLU A 513 -7.49 34.33 -17.26
C GLU A 513 -7.34 35.80 -16.81
N ILE A 514 -7.90 36.17 -15.66
CA ILE A 514 -7.73 37.52 -15.11
C ILE A 514 -6.30 37.71 -14.60
N ALA A 515 -5.79 36.76 -13.82
CA ALA A 515 -4.43 36.81 -13.26
C ALA A 515 -3.37 36.84 -14.37
N LYS A 516 -3.55 36.08 -15.44
CA LYS A 516 -2.70 36.03 -16.63
C LYS A 516 -2.55 37.40 -17.29
N GLU A 517 -3.65 38.11 -17.53
CA GLU A 517 -3.60 39.45 -18.13
C GLU A 517 -2.92 40.47 -17.20
N ILE A 518 -3.19 40.39 -15.89
CA ILE A 518 -2.53 41.24 -14.89
C ILE A 518 -1.02 41.00 -14.88
N VAL A 519 -0.59 39.74 -14.75
CA VAL A 519 0.82 39.35 -14.71
C VAL A 519 1.54 39.76 -16.00
N LYS A 520 0.92 39.53 -17.17
CA LYS A 520 1.46 39.98 -18.45
C LYS A 520 1.63 41.49 -18.50
N SER A 521 0.64 42.26 -18.04
CA SER A 521 0.71 43.73 -18.04
C SER A 521 1.76 44.30 -17.07
N LYS A 522 1.95 43.66 -15.91
CA LYS A 522 2.81 44.17 -14.81
C LYS A 522 4.25 43.68 -14.91
N LEU A 523 4.45 42.43 -15.31
CA LEU A 523 5.77 41.79 -15.34
C LEU A 523 6.26 41.46 -16.76
N GLY A 524 5.40 41.55 -17.77
CA GLY A 524 5.72 41.08 -19.12
C GLY A 524 5.82 39.55 -19.24
N ILE A 525 5.41 38.82 -18.20
CA ILE A 525 5.46 37.35 -18.15
C ILE A 525 4.15 36.79 -18.67
N GLU A 526 4.23 35.88 -19.64
CA GLU A 526 3.06 35.21 -20.20
C GLU A 526 2.80 33.89 -19.48
N LEU A 527 1.62 33.79 -18.84
CA LEU A 527 1.18 32.58 -18.15
C LEU A 527 0.33 31.70 -19.07
N PHE A 528 0.49 30.39 -18.95
CA PHE A 528 -0.31 29.36 -19.57
C PHE A 528 -0.91 28.47 -18.49
N GLY A 529 -2.20 28.16 -18.59
CA GLY A 529 -2.93 27.38 -17.61
C GLY A 529 -3.65 26.24 -18.30
N HIS A 530 -3.64 25.07 -17.69
CA HIS A 530 -4.46 23.94 -18.10
C HIS A 530 -5.06 23.27 -16.86
N THR A 531 -6.20 22.63 -17.05
CA THR A 531 -6.86 21.85 -16.02
C THR A 531 -6.82 20.36 -16.37
N VAL A 532 -7.10 19.48 -15.40
CA VAL A 532 -7.09 18.01 -15.62
C VAL A 532 -8.16 17.55 -16.62
N LEU A 533 -9.14 18.41 -16.94
CA LEU A 533 -10.21 18.13 -17.90
C LEU A 533 -9.90 18.65 -19.33
N ASP A 534 -8.80 19.39 -19.51
CA ASP A 534 -8.25 19.83 -20.80
C ASP A 534 -7.26 18.80 -21.35
#